data_AF-A0A357WVC9-F1
#
_entry.id   AF-A0A357WVC9-F1
#
_cell.length_a   1.000
_cell.length_b   1.000
_cell.length_c   1.000
_cell.angle_alpha   90.00
_cell.angle_beta   90.00
_cell.angle_gamma   90.00
#
_symmetry.space_group_name_H-M   'P 1'
#
loop_
_entity.id
_entity.type
_entity.pdbx_description
1 polymer ?
#
loop_
_entity_poly.entity_id
_entity_poly.type
_entity_poly.pdbx_seq_one_letter_code
_entity_poly.pdbx_strand_id
1 'polypeptide(L)' 'MVWDFNSLKQMIETVYAVLVSKAETPLRMCKHCGKAFYATHGRSEFCDTKCRNQYNVYKFRAKEKQ' A
#
# COMPACT_ATOMS: atom_id res chain seq x y z
N MET A 1 15.40 2.10 24.84
CA MET A 1 15.72 0.84 24.11
C MET A 1 16.67 1.23 22.99
N VAL A 2 17.91 0.73 23.02
CA VAL A 2 18.89 0.94 21.95
C VAL A 2 18.79 -0.27 21.03
N TRP A 3 18.69 -0.03 19.72
CA TRP A 3 18.71 -1.11 18.73
C TRP A 3 20.15 -1.59 18.56
N ASP A 4 20.39 -2.87 18.83
CA ASP A 4 21.69 -3.53 18.62
C ASP A 4 21.51 -4.65 17.59
N PHE A 5 22.35 -4.64 16.54
CA PHE A 5 22.23 -5.55 15.39
C PHE A 5 23.54 -6.31 15.19
N ASN A 6 23.45 -7.63 15.04
CA ASN A 6 24.63 -8.48 14.87
C ASN A 6 25.18 -8.49 13.43
N SER A 7 24.46 -7.87 12.49
CA SER A 7 24.89 -7.75 11.10
C SER A 7 24.14 -6.64 10.36
N LEU A 8 24.72 -6.14 9.26
CA LEU A 8 24.05 -5.22 8.33
C LEU A 8 22.75 -5.80 7.77
N LYS A 9 22.74 -7.10 7.47
CA LYS A 9 21.55 -7.80 6.97
C LYS A 9 20.40 -7.72 7.98
N GLN A 10 20.68 -8.02 9.24
CA GLN A 10 19.68 -7.97 10.31
C GLN A 10 19.12 -6.56 10.48
N MET A 11 19.97 -5.53 10.42
CA MET A 11 19.52 -4.13 10.45
C MET A 11 18.57 -3.82 9.29
N ILE A 12 18.93 -4.19 8.05
CA ILE A 12 18.10 -3.94 6.86
C ILE A 12 16.75 -4.66 6.96
N GLU A 13 16.76 -5.94 7.34
CA GLU A 13 15.53 -6.74 7.50
C GLU A 13 14.61 -6.16 8.57
N THR A 14 15.19 -5.67 9.66
CA THR A 14 14.44 -5.08 10.77
C THR A 14 13.82 -3.75 10.38
N VAL A 15 14.60 -2.86 9.74
CA VAL A 15 14.09 -1.59 9.23
C VAL A 15 12.98 -1.83 8.19
N TYR A 16 13.18 -2.80 7.29
CA TYR A 16 12.16 -3.19 6.33
C TYR A 16 10.88 -3.69 7.00
N ALA A 17 10.99 -4.55 8.02
CA ALA A 17 9.84 -5.04 8.78
C ALA A 17 9.08 -3.89 9.47
N VAL A 18 9.79 -2.92 10.06
CA VAL A 18 9.17 -1.74 10.67
C VAL A 18 8.44 -0.89 9.62
N LEU A 19 9.07 -0.64 8.47
CA LEU A 19 8.48 0.15 7.39
C LEU A 19 7.21 -0.49 6.81
N VAL A 20 7.24 -1.81 6.58
CA VAL A 20 6.09 -2.55 6.06
C VAL A 20 4.97 -2.68 7.10
N SER A 21 5.32 -2.76 8.39
CA SER A 21 4.35 -2.93 9.48
C SER A 21 3.73 -1.61 9.99
N LYS A 22 4.15 -0.45 9.46
CA LYS A 22 3.64 0.84 9.92
C LYS A 22 2.16 1.00 9.56
N ALA A 23 1.28 0.92 10.56
CA ALA A 23 -0.17 0.92 10.40
C ALA A 23 -0.75 2.21 9.77
N GLU A 24 -0.06 3.34 9.91
CA GLU A 24 -0.48 4.63 9.33
C GLU A 24 -0.26 4.69 7.81
N THR A 25 0.83 4.09 7.35
CA THR A 25 1.27 4.10 5.94
C THR A 25 1.61 2.68 5.47
N PRO A 26 0.65 1.75 5.52
CA PRO A 26 0.91 0.35 5.26
C PRO A 26 1.22 0.12 3.78
N LEU A 27 2.03 -0.90 3.50
CA LEU A 27 2.18 -1.43 2.15
C LEU A 27 0.87 -2.14 1.75
N ARG A 28 0.29 -1.76 0.61
CA ARG A 28 -0.99 -2.27 0.10
C ARG A 28 -0.89 -2.61 -1.39
N MET A 29 -1.86 -3.39 -1.86
CA MET A 29 -2.06 -3.66 -3.29
C MET A 29 -3.19 -2.78 -3.82
N CYS A 30 -2.98 -2.09 -4.94
CA CYS A 30 -3.99 -1.21 -5.53
C CYS A 30 -5.18 -2.02 -6.03
N LYS A 31 -6.40 -1.65 -5.63
CA LYS A 31 -7.65 -2.29 -6.08
C LYS A 31 -7.91 -2.22 -7.58
N HIS A 32 -7.27 -1.28 -8.30
CA HIS A 32 -7.45 -1.11 -9.73
C HIS A 32 -6.38 -1.84 -10.55
N CYS A 33 -5.11 -1.51 -10.33
CA CYS A 33 -4.01 -1.97 -11.18
C CYS A 33 -3.18 -3.11 -10.57
N GLY A 34 -3.45 -3.50 -9.32
CA GLY A 34 -2.71 -4.56 -8.63
C GLY A 34 -1.27 -4.22 -8.26
N LYS A 35 -0.80 -2.98 -8.44
CA LYS A 35 0.57 -2.58 -8.03
C LYS A 35 0.66 -2.44 -6.51
N ALA A 36 1.80 -2.88 -5.95
CA ALA A 36 2.16 -2.59 -4.56
C ALA A 36 2.47 -1.10 -4.39
N PHE A 37 1.98 -0.49 -3.32
CA PHE A 37 2.21 0.91 -3.00
C PHE A 37 2.18 1.14 -1.49
N TYR A 38 2.96 2.11 -1.00
CA TYR A 38 2.81 2.61 0.37
C TYR A 38 1.63 3.56 0.43
N ALA A 39 0.65 3.24 1.27
CA ALA A 39 -0.49 4.11 1.47
C ALA A 39 -0.06 5.41 2.17
N THR A 40 -0.51 6.56 1.68
CA THR A 40 -0.27 7.86 2.33
C THR A 40 -1.03 7.99 3.66
N HIS A 41 -2.19 7.32 3.77
CA HIS A 41 -3.00 7.24 4.98
C HIS A 41 -3.62 5.84 5.09
N GLY A 42 -3.95 5.41 6.30
CA GLY A 42 -4.40 4.04 6.57
C GLY A 42 -5.62 3.54 5.78
N ARG A 43 -6.43 4.43 5.20
CA ARG A 43 -7.62 4.09 4.39
C ARG A 43 -7.38 4.13 2.87
N SER A 44 -6.17 4.40 2.40
CA SER A 44 -5.89 4.48 0.96
C SER A 44 -5.99 3.10 0.30
N GLU A 45 -6.81 2.98 -0.73
CA GLU A 45 -7.06 1.72 -1.47
C GLU A 45 -6.45 1.72 -2.89
N PHE A 46 -5.93 2.87 -3.33
CA PHE A 46 -5.40 3.08 -4.68
C PHE A 46 -4.02 3.73 -4.62
N CYS A 47 -3.13 3.34 -5.55
CA CYS A 47 -1.78 3.89 -5.63
C CYS A 47 -1.76 5.36 -6.05
N ASP A 48 -2.79 5.82 -6.76
CA ASP A 48 -2.96 7.22 -7.15
C ASP A 48 -4.44 7.56 -7.44
N THR A 49 -4.70 8.84 -7.72
CA THR A 49 -6.03 9.35 -8.06
C THR A 49 -6.55 8.84 -9.40
N LYS A 50 -5.68 8.52 -10.36
CA LYS A 50 -6.06 8.00 -11.68
C LYS A 50 -6.69 6.61 -11.56
N CYS A 51 -6.06 5.72 -10.80
CA CYS A 51 -6.54 4.37 -10.51
C CYS A 51 -7.89 4.41 -9.79
N ARG A 52 -8.06 5.31 -8.81
CA ARG A 52 -9.35 5.50 -8.13
C ARG A 52 -10.45 5.91 -9.10
N ASN A 53 -10.17 6.87 -9.98
CA ASN A 53 -11.16 7.39 -10.91
C ASN A 53 -11.54 6.34 -11.97
N GLN A 54 -10.57 5.65 -12.56
CA GLN A 54 -10.81 4.58 -13.54
C GLN A 54 -11.62 3.43 -12.93
N TYR A 55 -11.26 2.99 -11.73
CA TYR A 55 -12.03 1.97 -11.01
C TYR A 55 -13.49 2.39 -10.79
N ASN A 56 -13.73 3.63 -10.37
CA ASN A 56 -15.09 4.12 -10.15
C ASN A 56 -15.91 4.20 -11.45
N VAL A 57 -15.30 4.63 -12.56
CA VAL A 57 -15.96 4.64 -13.88
C VAL A 57 -16.34 3.23 -14.31
N TYR A 58 -15.43 2.26 -14.18
CA TYR A 58 -15.71 0.87 -14.56
C TYR A 58 -16.80 0.26 -13.68
N LYS A 59 -16.74 0.50 -12.36
CA LYS A 59 -17.76 0.06 -11.41
C LYS A 59 -19.14 0.66 -11.72
N PHE A 60 -19.20 1.94 -12.08
CA PHE A 60 -20.45 2.62 -12.44
C PHE A 60 -21.05 2.04 -13.72
N ARG A 61 -20.27 1.95 -14.80
CA ARG A 61 -20.71 1.39 -16.09
C ARG A 61 -21.14 -0.08 -16.00
N ALA A 62 -20.53 -0.86 -15.11
CA ALA A 62 -20.93 -2.24 -14.88
C ALA A 62 -22.34 -2.34 -14.27
N LYS A 63 -22.75 -1.37 -13.45
CA LYS A 63 -24.11 -1.31 -12.89
C LYS A 63 -25.15 -0.89 -13.91
N GLU A 64 -24.81 -0.01 -14.85
CA GLU A 64 -25.73 0.40 -15.93
C GLU A 64 -26.02 -0.72 -16.94
N LYS A 65 -25.17 -1.74 -16.99
CA LYS A 65 -25.34 -2.92 -17.85
C LYS A 65 -26.16 -4.05 -17.19
N GLN A 66 -26.54 -3.90 -15.92
CA GLN A 66 -27.43 -4.80 -15.19
C GLN A 66 -28.85 -4.25 -15.21
#